data_AF-A0A4U0GCE6-F1
#
_entry.id   AF-A0A4U0GCE6-F1
#
_cell.length_a   1.000
_cell.length_b   1.000
_cell.length_c   1.000
_cell.angle_alpha   90.00
_cell.angle_beta   90.00
_cell.angle_gamma   90.00
#
_symmetry.space_group_name_H-M   'P 1'
#
loop_
_entity.id
_entity.type
_entity.pdbx_description
1 polymer ?
#
loop_
_entity_poly.entity_id
_entity_poly.type
_entity_poly.pdbx_seq_one_letter_code
_entity_poly.pdbx_strand_id
1 'polypeptide(L)'
;MPDIDQRVREAEALWQQGDALLAAGDGRGAYAAYTQAHDQVTDCPRLHETAHRKLRQVSRAHGHRGEVFTDIVLVWLAPLRIFELIALAMRSRVAAEALCRRSATPS
;
A
#
# COMPACT_ATOMS: atom_id res chain seq x y z
N MET A 1 -0.69 1.75 -20.02
CA MET A 1 -0.57 1.88 -18.55
C MET A 1 0.48 2.95 -18.30
N PRO A 2 0.22 3.91 -17.41
CA PRO A 2 1.25 4.87 -17.00
C PRO A 2 2.49 4.12 -16.50
N ASP A 3 3.64 4.72 -16.75
CA ASP A 3 4.93 4.22 -16.30
C ASP A 3 4.92 4.04 -14.76
N ILE A 4 5.62 3.03 -14.25
CA ILE A 4 5.57 2.74 -12.80
C ILE A 4 6.06 3.93 -12.00
N ASP A 5 7.08 4.66 -12.48
CA ASP A 5 7.58 5.87 -11.81
C ASP A 5 6.50 6.94 -11.66
N GLN A 6 5.61 7.08 -12.64
CA GLN A 6 4.49 8.01 -12.55
C GLN A 6 3.48 7.56 -11.49
N ARG A 7 3.12 6.27 -11.48
CA ARG A 7 2.19 5.71 -10.50
C ARG A 7 2.73 5.82 -9.07
N VAL A 8 4.04 5.63 -8.90
CA VAL A 8 4.71 5.82 -7.60
C VAL A 8 4.59 7.26 -7.15
N ARG A 9 4.89 8.24 -8.01
CA ARG A 9 4.73 9.67 -7.65
C ARG A 9 3.29 10.02 -7.29
N GLU A 10 2.32 9.49 -8.01
CA GLU A 10 0.89 9.68 -7.71
C GLU A 10 0.52 9.05 -6.36
N ALA A 11 0.98 7.83 -6.08
CA ALA A 11 0.77 7.16 -4.79
C ALA A 11 1.44 7.93 -3.63
N GLU A 12 2.64 8.47 -3.83
CA GLU A 12 3.34 9.29 -2.83
C GLU A 12 2.58 10.58 -2.51
N ALA A 13 2.05 11.27 -3.52
CA ALA A 13 1.23 12.46 -3.31
C ALA A 13 -0.06 12.12 -2.53
N LEU A 14 -0.71 11.01 -2.87
CA LEU A 14 -1.90 10.52 -2.17
C LEU A 14 -1.58 10.10 -0.72
N TRP A 15 -0.43 9.48 -0.46
CA TRP A 15 0.02 9.19 0.90
C TRP A 15 0.26 10.45 1.71
N GLN A 16 0.91 11.47 1.14
CA GLN A 16 1.11 12.76 1.82
C GLN A 16 -0.22 13.45 2.12
N GLN A 17 -1.17 13.41 1.19
CA GLN A 17 -2.53 13.91 1.41
C GLN A 17 -3.23 13.14 2.54
N GLY A 18 -3.17 11.81 2.53
CA GLY A 18 -3.75 10.98 3.57
C GLY A 18 -3.14 11.24 4.95
N ASP A 19 -1.82 11.44 5.01
CA ASP A 19 -1.10 11.81 6.24
C ASP A 19 -1.57 13.17 6.78
N ALA A 20 -1.76 14.16 5.92
CA ALA A 20 -2.29 15.48 6.30
C ALA A 20 -3.73 15.42 6.81
N LEU A 21 -4.59 14.63 6.16
CA LEU A 21 -5.98 14.42 6.58
C LEU A 21 -6.05 13.70 7.93
N LEU A 22 -5.20 12.69 8.13
CA LEU A 22 -5.10 11.97 9.40
C LEU A 22 -4.65 12.91 10.53
N ALA A 23 -3.67 13.77 10.28
CA ALA A 23 -3.21 14.77 11.24
C ALA A 23 -4.30 15.82 11.58
N ALA A 24 -5.18 16.13 10.62
CA ALA A 24 -6.34 16.98 10.84
C ALA A 24 -7.53 16.27 11.52
N GLY A 25 -7.42 14.97 11.79
CA GLY A 25 -8.48 14.15 12.39
C GLY A 25 -9.54 13.65 11.39
N ASP A 26 -9.38 13.92 10.10
CA ASP A 26 -10.26 13.39 9.05
C ASP A 26 -9.84 11.98 8.63
N GLY A 27 -10.23 11.00 9.45
CA GLY A 27 -9.96 9.59 9.17
C GLY A 27 -10.62 9.07 7.90
N ARG A 28 -11.80 9.58 7.54
CA ARG A 28 -12.51 9.12 6.32
C ARG A 28 -11.80 9.62 5.07
N GLY A 29 -11.40 10.89 5.06
CA GLY A 29 -10.59 11.47 3.99
C GLY A 29 -9.24 10.77 3.86
N ALA A 30 -8.57 10.52 4.99
CA ALA A 30 -7.29 9.82 5.00
C ALA A 30 -7.40 8.40 4.43
N TYR A 31 -8.44 7.67 4.82
CA TYR A 31 -8.73 6.34 4.29
C TYR A 31 -8.93 6.36 2.78
N ALA A 32 -9.77 7.28 2.28
CA ALA A 32 -10.01 7.41 0.84
C ALA A 32 -8.73 7.74 0.05
N ALA A 33 -7.85 8.59 0.59
CA ALA A 33 -6.57 8.91 -0.05
C ALA A 33 -5.63 7.69 -0.07
N TYR A 34 -5.54 6.95 1.03
CA TYR A 34 -4.72 5.74 1.09
C TYR A 34 -5.25 4.61 0.20
N THR A 35 -6.57 4.44 0.05
CA THR A 35 -7.16 3.47 -0.88
C THR A 35 -6.83 3.84 -2.33
N GLN A 36 -6.92 5.12 -2.70
CA GLN A 36 -6.50 5.56 -4.03
C GLN A 36 -5.01 5.31 -4.28
N ALA A 37 -4.16 5.55 -3.27
CA ALA A 37 -2.73 5.26 -3.38
C ALA A 37 -2.48 3.75 -3.52
N HIS A 38 -3.23 2.91 -2.79
CA HIS A 38 -3.19 1.46 -2.91
C HIS A 38 -3.45 1.00 -4.34
N ASP A 39 -4.51 1.50 -4.97
CA ASP A 39 -4.91 1.11 -6.32
C ASP A 39 -3.84 1.47 -7.36
N GLN A 40 -3.06 2.52 -7.11
CA GLN A 40 -1.93 2.88 -7.94
C GLN A 40 -0.77 1.89 -7.86
N VAL A 41 -0.66 1.06 -6.84
CA VAL A 41 0.53 0.23 -6.57
C VAL A 41 0.25 -1.23 -6.22
N THR A 42 -0.98 -1.72 -6.41
CA THR A 42 -1.39 -3.10 -6.07
C THR A 42 -0.52 -4.19 -6.72
N ASP A 43 0.02 -3.94 -7.92
CA ASP A 43 0.88 -4.86 -8.67
C ASP A 43 2.39 -4.72 -8.33
N CYS A 44 2.73 -3.86 -7.37
CA CYS A 44 4.10 -3.52 -6.95
C CYS A 44 4.30 -3.97 -5.48
N PRO A 45 4.94 -5.14 -5.22
CA PRO A 45 4.91 -5.79 -3.90
C PRO A 45 5.28 -4.89 -2.71
N ARG A 46 6.41 -4.18 -2.81
CA ARG A 46 6.91 -3.30 -1.75
C ARG A 46 5.95 -2.12 -1.46
N LEU A 47 5.39 -1.51 -2.49
CA LEU A 47 4.51 -0.36 -2.34
C LEU A 47 3.09 -0.79 -1.94
N HIS A 48 2.63 -1.94 -2.43
CA HIS A 48 1.40 -2.58 -1.99
C HIS A 48 1.43 -2.89 -0.48
N GLU A 49 2.53 -3.46 0.02
CA GLU A 49 2.73 -3.64 1.47
C GLU A 49 2.64 -2.31 2.23
N THR A 50 3.28 -1.26 1.70
CA THR A 50 3.28 0.08 2.30
C THR A 50 1.87 0.66 2.38
N ALA A 51 1.06 0.46 1.34
CA ALA A 51 -0.33 0.89 1.29
C ALA A 51 -1.18 0.22 2.38
N HIS A 52 -1.06 -1.11 2.57
CA HIS A 52 -1.76 -1.80 3.66
C HIS A 52 -1.30 -1.36 5.05
N ARG A 53 -0.02 -1.00 5.24
CA ARG A 53 0.44 -0.44 6.52
C ARG A 53 -0.25 0.89 6.83
N LYS A 54 -0.40 1.77 5.84
CA LYS A 54 -1.11 3.06 5.96
C LYS A 54 -2.61 2.85 6.21
N LEU A 55 -3.27 1.99 5.44
CA LEU A 55 -4.68 1.64 5.62
C LEU A 55 -4.97 1.05 7.00
N ARG A 56 -4.08 0.17 7.50
CA ARG A 56 -4.16 -0.37 8.86
C ARG A 56 -4.05 0.73 9.93
N GLN A 57 -3.19 1.74 9.73
CA GLN A 57 -3.03 2.84 10.68
C GLN A 57 -4.33 3.65 10.82
N VAL A 58 -4.90 4.11 9.70
CA VAL A 58 -6.14 4.91 9.72
C VAL A 58 -7.34 4.08 10.19
N SER A 59 -7.45 2.82 9.79
CA SER A 59 -8.58 1.97 10.17
C SER A 59 -8.59 1.64 11.66
N ARG A 60 -7.40 1.50 12.28
CA ARG A 60 -7.27 1.36 13.74
C ARG A 60 -7.65 2.65 14.48
N ALA A 61 -7.34 3.82 13.91
CA ALA A 61 -7.63 5.11 14.53
C ALA A 61 -9.10 5.53 14.37
N HIS A 62 -9.77 5.15 13.28
CA HIS A 62 -11.10 5.70 12.90
C HIS A 62 -12.20 4.66 12.62
N GLY A 63 -11.96 3.35 12.86
CA GLY A 63 -13.03 2.36 13.04
C GLY A 63 -13.58 1.69 11.77
N HIS A 64 -12.82 1.64 10.67
CA HIS A 64 -13.20 0.95 9.42
C HIS A 64 -13.08 -0.58 9.55
N ARG A 65 -14.02 -1.24 10.25
CA ARG A 65 -13.89 -2.65 10.69
C ARG A 65 -13.87 -3.73 9.58
N GLY A 66 -14.44 -3.47 8.40
CA GLY A 66 -14.59 -4.48 7.33
C GLY A 66 -13.28 -4.84 6.60
N GLU A 67 -12.44 -3.85 6.30
CA GLU A 67 -11.18 -4.04 5.56
C GLU A 67 -9.97 -4.32 6.48
N VAL A 68 -10.12 -4.06 7.79
CA VAL A 68 -9.07 -4.25 8.79
C VAL A 68 -8.58 -5.70 8.87
N PHE A 69 -9.45 -6.69 8.67
CA PHE A 69 -9.03 -8.09 8.77
C PHE A 69 -8.08 -8.47 7.62
N THR A 70 -8.41 -8.09 6.39
CA THR A 70 -7.58 -8.34 5.21
C THR A 70 -6.23 -7.64 5.35
N ASP A 71 -6.21 -6.38 5.78
CA ASP A 71 -4.98 -5.63 6.02
C ASP A 71 -4.10 -6.29 7.10
N ILE A 72 -4.71 -6.76 8.19
CA ILE A 72 -3.99 -7.45 9.26
C ILE A 72 -3.37 -8.75 8.75
N VAL A 73 -4.13 -9.57 8.03
CA VAL A 73 -3.66 -10.84 7.51
C VAL A 73 -2.52 -10.64 6.50
N LEU A 74 -2.68 -9.73 5.55
CA LEU A 74 -1.67 -9.46 4.53
C LEU A 74 -0.37 -8.91 5.12
N VAL A 75 -0.45 -7.95 6.04
CA VAL A 75 0.74 -7.41 6.72
C VAL A 75 1.40 -8.46 7.61
N TRP A 76 0.62 -9.32 8.27
CA TRP A 76 1.18 -10.42 9.08
C TRP A 76 1.88 -11.48 8.23
N LEU A 77 1.37 -11.76 7.02
CA LEU A 77 1.96 -12.67 6.04
C LEU A 77 3.07 -12.02 5.18
N ALA A 78 3.36 -10.73 5.36
CA ALA A 78 4.42 -10.03 4.62
C ALA A 78 5.80 -10.71 4.71
N PRO A 79 6.25 -11.27 5.86
CA PRO A 79 7.49 -12.04 5.94
C PRO A 79 7.52 -13.27 5.03
N LEU A 80 6.35 -13.82 4.67
CA LEU A 80 6.18 -14.97 3.79
C LEU A 80 6.06 -14.60 2.30
N ARG A 81 6.37 -13.35 1.93
CA ARG A 81 6.37 -12.87 0.53
C ARG A 81 5.00 -12.94 -0.15
N ILE A 82 3.92 -12.75 0.61
CA ILE A 82 2.55 -12.81 0.09
C ILE A 82 2.31 -11.75 -1.00
N PHE A 83 2.93 -10.56 -0.88
CA PHE A 83 2.78 -9.48 -1.85
C PHE A 83 3.46 -9.81 -3.20
N GLU A 84 4.56 -10.56 -3.18
CA GLU A 84 5.16 -11.11 -4.41
C GLU A 84 4.28 -12.20 -5.05
N LEU A 85 3.62 -13.04 -4.25
CA LEU A 85 2.66 -14.01 -4.76
C LEU A 85 1.43 -13.35 -5.40
N ILE A 86 0.92 -12.28 -4.78
CA ILE A 86 -0.18 -11.47 -5.33
C ILE A 86 0.26 -10.87 -6.67
N ALA A 87 1.44 -10.23 -6.72
CA ALA A 87 1.95 -9.65 -7.96
C ALA A 87 2.20 -10.72 -9.06
N LEU A 88 2.65 -11.92 -8.68
CA LEU A 88 2.79 -13.06 -9.59
C LEU A 88 1.42 -13.52 -10.13
N ALA A 89 0.41 -13.64 -9.27
CA ALA A 89 -0.95 -13.99 -9.66
C ALA A 89 -1.56 -12.94 -10.61
N MET A 90 -1.25 -11.66 -10.38
CA MET A 90 -1.61 -10.55 -11.26
C MET A 90 -0.78 -10.48 -12.55
N ARG A 91 0.22 -11.36 -12.73
CA ARG A 91 1.18 -11.35 -13.85
C ARG A 91 1.85 -9.99 -14.02
N SER A 92 2.17 -9.34 -12.91
CA SER A 92 2.79 -8.01 -12.88
C SER A 92 4.14 -8.01 -13.58
N ARG A 93 4.33 -7.06 -14.50
CA ARG A 93 5.61 -6.83 -15.19
C ARG A 93 6.54 -5.93 -14.37
N VAL A 94 5.97 -5.10 -13.51
CA VAL A 94 6.70 -4.10 -12.70
C VAL A 94 7.25 -4.70 -11.40
N ALA A 95 6.77 -5.88 -10.99
CA ALA A 95 7.19 -6.54 -9.75
C ALA A 95 8.70 -6.85 -9.67
N ALA A 96 9.37 -7.01 -10.82
CA ALA A 96 10.81 -7.26 -10.90
C ALA A 96 11.65 -5.96 -10.84
N GLU A 97 11.03 -4.79 -10.95
CA GLU A 97 11.73 -3.52 -10.97
C GLU A 97 12.32 -3.17 -9.60
N ALA A 98 13.40 -2.39 -9.59
CA ALA A 98 14.12 -2.05 -8.36
C ALA A 98 13.23 -1.35 -7.32
N LEU A 99 12.27 -0.55 -7.77
CA LEU A 99 11.32 0.18 -6.92
C LEU A 99 10.28 -0.74 -6.26
N CYS A 100 9.91 -1.83 -6.94
CA CYS A 100 8.86 -2.75 -6.49
C CYS A 100 9.38 -3.98 -5.76
N ARG A 101 10.66 -4.32 -5.97
CA ARG A 101 11.32 -5.38 -5.21
C ARG A 101 11.44 -4.98 -3.75
N ARG A 102 11.14 -5.93 -2.87
CA ARG A 102 11.49 -5.84 -1.46
C ARG A 102 12.99 -5.59 -1.36
N SER A 103 13.38 -4.52 -0.69
CA SER A 103 14.77 -4.27 -0.35
C SER A 103 15.26 -5.46 0.47
N ALA A 104 16.26 -6.18 -0.02
CA ALA A 104 16.99 -7.10 0.84
C ALA A 104 17.61 -6.24 1.95
N THR A 105 17.01 -6.25 3.14
CA THR A 105 17.65 -5.64 4.30
C THR A 105 18.96 -6.41 4.50
N PRO A 106 20.13 -5.76 4.55
CA PRO A 106 21.33 -6.42 5.03
C PRO A 106 21.06 -6.82 6.49
N SER A 107 21.59 -7.97 6.87
CA SER A 107 21.48 -8.54 8.23
C SER A 107 22.05 -7.62 9.29
#